data_AF-A0A7S2JXP8-F1
#
_entry.id   AF-A0A7S2JXP8-F1
#
_cell.length_a   1.000
_cell.length_b   1.000
_cell.length_c   1.000
_cell.angle_alpha   90.00
_cell.angle_beta   90.00
_cell.angle_gamma   90.00
#
_symmetry.space_group_name_H-M   'P 1'
#
loop_
_entity.id
_entity.type
_entity.pdbx_description
1 polymer ?
#
loop_
_entity_poly.entity_id
_entity_poly.type
_entity_poly.pdbx_seq_one_letter_code
_entity_poly.pdbx_strand_id
1 'polypeptide(L)'
;VVCEKLLPLRRSWCLFEILQTQVRANRQSQGFEGLLFCTKTGVFNHGKASPEMIWEIASAAPGVNLHEATASFPADKVMIDRSAMDSMGDFDSINSVLRRTIKDAVE
;
A
#
# COMPACT_ATOMS: atom_id res chain seq x y z
N VAL A 1 -7.89 0.84 4.00
CA VAL A 1 -8.10 2.09 4.77
C VAL A 1 -6.99 3.06 4.42
N VAL A 2 -7.26 4.14 3.69
CA VAL A 2 -6.32 5.26 3.57
C VAL A 2 -6.95 6.48 4.21
N CYS A 3 -6.38 6.92 5.34
CA CYS A 3 -6.63 8.28 5.84
C CYS A 3 -5.86 9.27 4.98
N GLU A 4 -6.38 10.50 4.87
CA GLU A 4 -5.90 11.69 4.14
C GLU A 4 -4.37 11.97 4.19
N LYS A 5 -3.61 11.26 5.04
CA LYS A 5 -2.14 11.41 5.22
C LYS A 5 -1.33 10.13 4.99
N LEU A 6 -1.91 9.09 4.39
CA LEU A 6 -1.27 7.78 4.20
C LEU A 6 -0.73 7.12 5.50
N LEU A 7 -1.13 7.59 6.68
CA LEU A 7 -0.68 7.08 7.98
C LEU A 7 -0.83 5.56 8.15
N PRO A 8 -1.89 4.90 7.64
CA PRO A 8 -2.00 3.45 7.70
C PRO A 8 -0.82 2.73 7.04
N LEU A 9 -0.21 3.30 6.00
CA LEU A 9 0.96 2.73 5.32
C LEU A 9 2.23 2.73 6.19
N ARG A 10 2.21 3.42 7.34
CA ARG A 10 3.28 3.34 8.35
C ARG A 10 3.13 2.14 9.30
N ARG A 11 2.12 1.29 9.10
CA ARG A 11 1.89 0.07 9.88
C ARG A 11 2.40 -1.14 9.10
N SER A 12 3.18 -2.02 9.76
CA SER A 12 3.72 -3.24 9.12
C SER A 12 2.60 -4.14 8.57
N TRP A 13 1.44 -4.14 9.20
CA TRP A 13 0.28 -4.90 8.70
C TRP A 13 -0.19 -4.43 7.31
N CYS A 14 -0.10 -3.13 6.99
CA CYS A 14 -0.41 -2.66 5.63
C CYS A 14 0.66 -3.10 4.61
N LEU A 15 1.92 -3.21 5.02
CA LEU A 15 2.96 -3.83 4.19
C LEU A 15 2.59 -5.29 3.86
N PHE A 16 2.16 -6.05 4.86
CA PHE A 16 1.73 -7.44 4.64
C PHE A 16 0.54 -7.54 3.67
N GLU A 17 -0.46 -6.66 3.80
CA GLU A 17 -1.61 -6.59 2.87
C GLU A 17 -1.17 -6.33 1.42
N ILE A 18 -0.22 -5.40 1.21
CA ILE A 18 0.33 -5.09 -0.11
C ILE A 18 1.04 -6.32 -0.70
N LEU A 19 1.87 -7.00 0.09
CA LEU A 19 2.57 -8.21 -0.32
C LEU A 19 1.61 -9.31 -0.74
N GLN A 20 0.59 -9.58 0.07
CA GLN A 20 -0.43 -10.58 -0.25
C GLN A 20 -1.23 -10.20 -1.50
N THR A 21 -1.48 -8.91 -1.71
CA THR A 21 -2.14 -8.41 -2.92
C THR A 21 -1.31 -8.74 -4.16
N GLN A 22 0.01 -8.52 -4.13
CA GLN A 22 0.89 -8.85 -5.26
C GLN A 22 0.95 -10.36 -5.52
N VAL A 23 1.06 -11.18 -4.47
CA VAL A 23 1.04 -12.64 -4.59
C VAL A 23 -0.26 -13.12 -5.23
N ARG A 24 -1.41 -12.53 -4.87
CA ARG A 24 -2.72 -12.88 -5.47
C ARG A 24 -2.86 -12.36 -6.89
N ALA A 25 -2.39 -11.15 -7.19
CA ALA A 25 -2.39 -10.60 -8.55
C ALA A 25 -1.62 -11.52 -9.52
N ASN A 26 -0.46 -12.03 -9.10
CA ASN A 26 0.35 -12.96 -9.90
C ASN A 26 -0.31 -14.32 -10.14
N ARG A 27 -1.31 -14.71 -9.35
CA ARG A 27 -2.05 -15.98 -9.48
C ARG A 27 -3.26 -15.90 -10.41
N GLN A 28 -3.46 -14.79 -11.13
CA GLN A 28 -4.53 -14.59 -12.12
C GLN A 28 -5.93 -14.99 -11.62
N SER A 29 -6.27 -14.64 -10.39
CA SER A 29 -7.63 -14.84 -9.90
C SER A 29 -8.58 -13.89 -10.65
N GLN A 30 -9.46 -14.43 -11.50
CA GLN A 30 -10.50 -13.66 -12.18
C GLN A 30 -11.31 -12.84 -11.16
N GLY A 31 -11.52 -11.55 -11.46
CA GLY A 31 -12.29 -10.64 -10.60
C GLY A 31 -11.51 -10.04 -9.41
N PHE A 32 -10.20 -10.21 -9.34
CA PHE A 32 -9.38 -9.55 -8.32
C PHE A 32 -9.07 -8.10 -8.71
N GLU A 33 -9.57 -7.16 -7.92
CA GLU A 33 -9.40 -5.71 -8.15
C GLU A 33 -8.06 -5.15 -7.63
N GLY A 34 -7.23 -5.99 -6.99
CA GLY A 34 -5.95 -5.55 -6.47
C GLY A 34 -6.07 -4.72 -5.20
N LEU A 35 -5.17 -3.73 -5.06
CA LEU A 35 -5.13 -2.85 -3.90
C LEU A 35 -6.05 -1.66 -4.14
N LEU A 36 -7.12 -1.59 -3.35
CA LEU A 36 -8.06 -0.49 -3.39
C LEU A 36 -7.83 0.47 -2.22
N PHE A 37 -7.73 1.76 -2.55
CA PHE A 37 -7.65 2.83 -1.58
C PHE A 37 -9.07 3.34 -1.27
N CYS A 38 -9.50 3.15 -0.02
CA CYS A 38 -10.81 3.61 0.42
C CYS A 38 -10.68 4.94 1.16
N THR A 39 -11.55 5.88 0.82
CA THR A 39 -11.73 7.20 1.41
C THR A 39 -13.11 7.28 2.06
N LYS A 40 -13.39 8.36 2.80
CA LYS A 40 -14.75 8.58 3.36
C LYS A 40 -15.83 8.75 2.28
N THR A 41 -15.44 9.09 1.05
CA THR A 41 -16.35 9.34 -0.08
C THR A 41 -16.47 8.15 -1.03
N GLY A 42 -15.69 7.08 -0.84
CA GLY A 42 -15.79 5.87 -1.65
C GLY A 42 -14.43 5.21 -1.90
N VAL A 43 -14.34 4.49 -3.03
CA VAL A 43 -13.09 3.89 -3.49
C VAL A 43 -12.39 4.88 -4.41
N PHE A 44 -11.21 5.32 -4.00
CA PHE A 44 -10.36 6.27 -4.71
C PHE A 44 -10.06 5.81 -6.14
N ASN A 45 -9.69 4.53 -6.29
CA ASN A 45 -9.40 3.90 -7.59
C ASN A 45 -10.57 3.92 -8.58
N HIS A 46 -11.80 4.21 -8.14
CA HIS A 46 -12.98 4.30 -9.01
C HIS A 46 -13.31 5.76 -9.39
N GLY A 47 -12.34 6.68 -9.27
CA GLY A 47 -12.49 8.10 -9.65
C GLY A 47 -13.35 8.92 -8.70
N LYS A 48 -13.62 8.45 -7.48
CA LYS A 48 -14.49 9.13 -6.50
C LYS A 48 -13.75 10.06 -5.52
N ALA A 49 -12.53 10.46 -5.87
CA ALA A 49 -11.68 11.29 -5.04
C ALA A 49 -11.81 12.77 -5.42
N SER A 50 -11.76 13.67 -4.44
CA SER A 50 -11.66 15.09 -4.74
C SER A 50 -10.24 15.44 -5.22
N PRO A 51 -10.07 16.48 -6.05
CA PRO A 51 -8.74 16.92 -6.51
C PRO A 51 -7.77 17.20 -5.35
N GLU A 52 -8.26 17.73 -4.24
CA GLU A 52 -7.47 18.02 -3.04
C GLU A 52 -6.92 16.73 -2.42
N MET A 53 -7.74 15.68 -2.35
CA MET A 53 -7.32 14.38 -1.81
C MET A 53 -6.31 13.68 -2.74
N ILE A 54 -6.50 13.79 -4.06
CA ILE A 54 -5.53 13.32 -5.05
C ILE A 54 -4.18 14.00 -4.82
N TRP A 55 -4.18 15.32 -4.65
CA TRP A 55 -2.97 16.10 -4.40
C TRP A 55 -2.29 15.72 -3.07
N GLU A 56 -3.06 15.56 -1.99
CA GLU A 56 -2.53 15.16 -0.68
C GLU A 56 -1.86 13.78 -0.74
N ILE A 57 -2.52 12.80 -1.39
CA ILE A 57 -1.98 11.45 -1.55
C ILE A 57 -0.73 11.47 -2.42
N ALA A 58 -0.78 12.14 -3.58
CA ALA A 58 0.36 12.25 -4.49
C ALA A 58 1.56 12.94 -3.83
N SER A 59 1.33 13.95 -3.01
CA SER A 59 2.36 14.68 -2.28
C SER A 59 2.97 13.85 -1.14
N ALA A 60 2.19 12.99 -0.50
CA ALA A 60 2.65 12.15 0.61
C ALA A 60 3.33 10.85 0.16
N ALA A 61 2.98 10.31 -1.02
CA ALA A 61 3.48 9.03 -1.52
C ALA A 61 5.01 8.89 -1.58
N PRO A 62 5.80 9.92 -1.99
CA PRO A 62 7.25 9.82 -1.99
C PRO A 62 7.85 9.58 -0.60
N GLY A 63 7.23 10.14 0.45
CA GLY A 63 7.67 10.03 1.84
C GLY A 63 7.29 8.71 2.52
N VAL A 64 6.54 7.83 1.85
CA VAL A 64 6.23 6.51 2.39
C VAL A 64 7.43 5.58 2.17
N ASN A 65 7.97 5.09 3.28
CA ASN A 65 8.99 4.04 3.31
C ASN A 65 8.50 2.89 4.18
N LEU A 66 8.23 1.75 3.55
CA LEU A 66 7.68 0.58 4.24
C LEU A 66 8.69 -0.10 5.18
N HIS A 67 9.99 0.15 5.01
CA HIS A 67 11.00 -0.32 5.96
C HIS A 67 10.84 0.31 7.35
N GLU A 68 10.38 1.57 7.39
CA GLU A 68 10.08 2.31 8.62
C GLU A 68 8.72 1.94 9.22
N ALA A 69 7.97 1.02 8.58
CA ALA A 69 6.68 0.60 9.10
C ALA A 69 6.83 -0.10 10.46
N THR A 70 5.92 0.23 11.37
CA THR A 70 5.94 -0.24 12.76
C THR A 70 4.77 -1.17 13.04
N ALA A 71 4.93 -2.05 14.02
CA ALA A 71 3.87 -2.90 14.55
C ALA A 71 3.79 -2.71 16.07
N SER A 72 2.58 -2.78 16.62
CA SER A 72 2.39 -2.71 18.08
C SER A 72 3.07 -3.88 18.80
N PHE A 73 3.20 -5.02 18.13
CA PHE A 73 3.94 -6.17 18.61
C PHE A 73 5.22 -6.38 17.78
N PRO A 74 6.43 -6.33 18.37
CA PRO A 74 7.68 -6.42 17.62
C PRO A 74 7.83 -7.70 16.81
N ALA A 75 7.28 -8.83 17.29
CA ALA A 75 7.37 -10.09 16.57
C ALA A 75 6.61 -10.05 15.24
N ASP A 76 5.50 -9.30 15.15
CA ASP A 76 4.77 -9.11 13.89
C ASP A 76 5.62 -8.37 12.89
N LYS A 77 6.32 -7.30 13.31
CA LYS A 77 7.23 -6.57 12.42
C LYS A 77 8.30 -7.50 11.86
N VAL A 78 8.97 -8.27 12.72
CA VAL A 78 10.02 -9.21 12.29
C VAL A 78 9.46 -10.26 11.32
N MET A 79 8.29 -10.83 11.62
CA MET A 79 7.64 -11.82 10.75
C MET A 79 7.28 -11.24 9.38
N ILE A 80 6.71 -10.04 9.36
CA ILE A 80 6.26 -9.37 8.13
C ILE A 80 7.47 -8.92 7.31
N ASP A 81 8.46 -8.29 7.94
CA ASP A 81 9.68 -7.85 7.27
C ASP A 81 10.40 -9.04 6.63
N ARG A 82 10.44 -10.20 7.31
CA ARG A 82 10.98 -11.44 6.73
C ARG A 82 10.15 -11.92 5.53
N SER A 83 8.83 -11.95 5.67
CA SER A 83 7.93 -12.34 4.57
C SER A 83 8.07 -11.42 3.35
N ALA A 84 8.34 -10.13 3.58
CA ALA A 84 8.61 -9.13 2.57
C ALA A 84 9.88 -9.45 1.79
N MET A 85 10.99 -9.69 2.51
CA MET A 85 12.27 -10.07 1.93
C MET A 85 12.18 -11.40 1.16
N ASP A 86 11.51 -12.40 1.72
CA ASP A 86 11.37 -13.72 1.08
C ASP A 86 10.54 -13.65 -0.22
N SER A 87 9.55 -12.74 -0.29
CA SER A 87 8.65 -12.64 -1.44
C SER A 87 9.15 -11.71 -2.54
N MET A 88 9.81 -10.60 -2.19
CA MET A 88 10.17 -9.53 -3.14
C MET A 88 11.66 -9.19 -3.15
N GLY A 89 12.48 -9.82 -2.31
CA GLY A 89 13.92 -9.62 -2.22
C GLY A 89 14.33 -8.40 -1.40
N ASP A 90 13.72 -7.24 -1.66
CA ASP A 90 14.03 -5.99 -0.97
C ASP A 90 12.79 -5.10 -0.72
N PHE A 91 12.95 -4.13 0.18
CA PHE A 91 11.91 -3.14 0.50
C PHE A 91 11.73 -2.10 -0.60
N ASP A 92 12.75 -1.84 -1.42
CA ASP A 92 12.70 -0.85 -2.49
C ASP A 92 11.74 -1.28 -3.60
N SER A 93 11.70 -2.57 -3.93
CA SER A 93 10.75 -3.17 -4.85
C SER A 93 9.31 -2.99 -4.37
N ILE A 94 9.07 -3.18 -3.07
CA ILE A 94 7.73 -3.04 -2.49
C ILE A 94 7.31 -1.58 -2.45
N ASN A 95 8.22 -0.67 -2.05
CA ASN A 95 8.00 0.76 -2.11
C ASN A 95 7.69 1.23 -3.54
N SER A 96 8.37 0.67 -4.55
CA SER A 96 8.14 0.96 -5.96
C SER A 96 6.75 0.50 -6.43
N VAL A 97 6.33 -0.71 -6.06
CA VAL A 97 4.99 -1.24 -6.33
C VAL A 97 3.92 -0.36 -5.70
N LEU A 98 4.09 0.02 -4.44
CA LEU A 98 3.15 0.91 -3.75
C LEU A 98 3.05 2.27 -4.45
N ARG A 99 4.18 2.89 -4.77
CA ARG A 99 4.21 4.19 -5.46
C ARG A 99 3.56 4.12 -6.83
N ARG A 100 3.80 3.04 -7.58
CA ARG A 100 3.12 2.79 -8.86
C ARG A 100 1.62 2.63 -8.66
N THR A 101 1.20 1.85 -7.67
CA THR A 101 -0.23 1.63 -7.39
C THR A 101 -0.93 2.94 -6.98
N ILE A 102 -0.26 3.79 -6.19
CA ILE A 102 -0.78 5.12 -5.86
C ILE A 102 -0.85 5.98 -7.11
N LYS A 103 0.21 5.97 -7.94
CA LYS A 103 0.27 6.70 -9.20
C LYS A 103 -0.88 6.32 -10.14
N ASP A 104 -1.09 5.03 -10.36
CA ASP A 104 -2.14 4.50 -11.23
C ASP A 104 -3.55 4.81 -10.71
N ALA A 105 -3.68 5.09 -9.40
CA ALA A 105 -4.95 5.44 -8.80
C ALA A 105 -5.23 6.96 -8.81
N VAL A 106 -4.21 7.81 -8.96
CA VAL A 106 -4.34 9.28 -9.04
C VAL A 106 -4.46 9.79 -10.48
N GLU A 107 -4.11 8.97 -11.48
CA GLU A 107 -4.24 9.24 -12.93
C GLU A 107 -5.60 8.79 -13.48
#